data_AF-A0A520WF63-F1
#
_entry.id   AF-A0A520WF63-F1
#
_cell.length_a   1.000
_cell.length_b   1.000
_cell.length_c   1.000
_cell.angle_alpha   90.00
_cell.angle_beta   90.00
_cell.angle_gamma   90.00
#
_symmetry.space_group_name_H-M   'P 1'
#
loop_
_entity.id
_entity.type
_entity.pdbx_description
1 polymer ?
#
loop_
_entity_poly.entity_id
_entity_poly.type
_entity_poly.pdbx_seq_one_letter_code
_entity_poly.pdbx_strand_id
1 'polypeptide(L)'
;MEMWRIIYLLPFISGWLLLLISEQFFVLSLVNGITQLILFTFIVCLPTWYTGRMSFVDIGWPWGLTLIGVLTWIYGEGDSLRVAIISIAYIFAGSRMGIGAIKLLISGHLDKELPRYEFQKKRWLKVGKTNIALTMQVEVILQGLANASFLAFPAFIISTNPSEEISIFEMIGIAVWIISFIMESVADVQKLTYLRAMKKSGARNMVCNIGLWKYSRHPNYFAEWMVWNALVIASIPSWLKLYPSMSETMFALVGMGLFLISRIMYVTLVTYTGAIPSEYYSLQKRPAYKDYQQTTNMFFPGPTKEN
;
A
#
# COMPACT_ATOMS: atom_id res chain seq x y z
N MET A 1 -3.98 18.40 -25.37
CA MET A 1 -3.93 19.09 -24.06
C MET A 1 -3.91 18.05 -22.95
N GLU A 2 -2.83 18.03 -22.17
CA GLU A 2 -2.41 16.97 -21.24
C GLU A 2 -3.14 16.99 -19.87
N MET A 3 -4.25 17.71 -19.75
CA MET A 3 -4.96 17.99 -18.48
C MET A 3 -5.45 16.73 -17.76
N TRP A 4 -5.82 15.68 -18.53
CA TRP A 4 -6.25 14.39 -18.00
C TRP A 4 -5.19 13.64 -17.19
N ARG A 5 -3.90 14.01 -17.28
CA ARG A 5 -2.83 13.33 -16.54
C ARG A 5 -2.80 13.73 -15.07
N ILE A 6 -3.11 14.99 -14.78
CA ILE A 6 -3.02 15.56 -13.43
C ILE A 6 -4.29 15.29 -12.61
N ILE A 7 -5.43 15.02 -13.28
CA ILE A 7 -6.71 14.77 -12.60
C ILE A 7 -6.63 13.61 -11.59
N TYR A 8 -5.77 12.62 -11.85
CA TYR A 8 -5.54 11.48 -10.95
C TYR A 8 -4.80 11.86 -9.67
N LEU A 9 -4.07 12.98 -9.66
CA LEU A 9 -3.40 13.51 -8.47
C LEU A 9 -4.37 14.26 -7.55
N LEU A 10 -5.46 14.80 -8.09
CA LEU A 10 -6.39 15.66 -7.34
C LEU A 10 -6.94 15.02 -6.06
N PRO A 11 -7.35 13.74 -6.01
CA PRO A 11 -7.81 13.14 -4.76
C PRO A 11 -6.72 13.14 -3.68
N PHE A 12 -5.48 12.81 -4.05
CA PHE A 12 -4.35 12.76 -3.12
C PHE A 12 -3.88 14.14 -2.68
N ILE A 13 -3.86 15.11 -3.60
CA ILE A 13 -3.61 16.52 -3.28
C ILE A 13 -4.70 17.03 -2.33
N SER A 14 -5.97 16.73 -2.61
CA SER A 14 -7.09 17.14 -1.74
C SER A 14 -7.01 16.48 -0.37
N GLY A 15 -6.65 15.20 -0.30
CA GLY A 15 -6.44 14.49 0.96
C GLY A 15 -5.27 15.07 1.76
N TRP A 16 -4.18 15.47 1.11
CA TRP A 16 -3.06 16.12 1.79
C TRP A 16 -3.43 17.53 2.25
N LEU A 17 -4.08 18.32 1.39
CA LEU A 17 -4.61 19.64 1.74
C LEU A 17 -5.56 19.57 2.93
N LEU A 18 -6.43 18.56 3.00
CA LEU A 18 -7.32 18.33 4.13
C LEU A 18 -6.56 18.20 5.45
N LEU A 19 -5.46 17.44 5.46
CA LEU A 19 -4.58 17.32 6.63
C LEU A 19 -3.87 18.64 6.94
N LEU A 20 -3.41 19.39 5.93
CA LEU A 20 -2.73 20.67 6.11
C LEU A 20 -3.63 21.77 6.67
N ILE A 21 -4.91 21.80 6.29
CA ILE A 21 -5.85 22.81 6.80
C ILE A 21 -6.47 22.41 8.15
N SER A 22 -6.20 21.20 8.63
CA SER A 22 -6.65 20.72 9.95
C SER A 22 -5.63 21.12 11.01
N GLU A 23 -6.02 21.95 11.98
CA GLU A 23 -5.12 22.44 13.04
C GLU A 23 -4.43 21.30 13.80
N GLN A 24 -5.16 20.20 14.05
CA GLN A 24 -4.67 19.03 14.77
C GLN A 24 -3.58 18.25 14.02
N PHE A 25 -3.51 18.41 12.70
CA PHE A 25 -2.59 17.65 11.85
C PHE A 25 -1.56 18.52 11.13
N PHE A 26 -1.63 19.86 11.25
CA PHE A 26 -0.87 20.78 10.40
C PHE A 26 0.63 20.51 10.42
N VAL A 27 1.25 20.48 11.61
CA VAL A 27 2.72 20.30 11.74
C VAL A 27 3.14 18.93 11.19
N LEU A 28 2.45 17.87 11.61
CA LEU A 28 2.72 16.50 11.21
C LEU A 28 2.55 16.32 9.69
N SER A 29 1.52 16.93 9.11
CA SER A 29 1.21 16.90 7.68
C SER A 29 2.19 17.70 6.83
N LEU A 30 2.61 18.87 7.30
CA LEU A 30 3.59 19.69 6.61
C LEU A 30 4.94 18.98 6.56
N VAL A 31 5.43 18.49 7.72
CA VAL A 31 6.72 17.80 7.81
C VAL A 31 6.69 16.50 7.02
N ASN A 32 5.64 15.67 7.16
CA ASN A 32 5.48 14.46 6.35
C ASN A 32 5.45 14.80 4.85
N GLY A 33 4.63 15.75 4.43
CA GLY A 33 4.54 16.11 3.02
C GLY A 33 5.87 16.56 2.41
N ILE A 34 6.61 17.45 3.09
CA ILE A 34 7.94 17.89 2.64
C ILE A 34 8.91 16.71 2.56
N THR A 35 8.96 15.87 3.60
CA THR A 35 9.89 14.73 3.64
C THR A 35 9.53 13.64 2.64
N GLN A 36 8.24 13.40 2.35
CA GLN A 36 7.79 12.52 1.26
C GLN A 36 8.18 13.09 -0.10
N LEU A 37 8.05 14.39 -0.33
CA LEU A 37 8.48 15.02 -1.58
C LEU A 37 9.99 14.89 -1.77
N ILE A 38 10.80 15.08 -0.73
CA ILE A 38 12.25 14.87 -0.77
C ILE A 38 12.56 13.40 -1.08
N LEU A 39 11.99 12.46 -0.31
CA LEU A 39 12.19 11.03 -0.50
C LEU A 39 11.84 10.60 -1.93
N PHE A 40 10.64 10.96 -2.41
CA PHE A 40 10.20 10.59 -3.75
C PHE A 40 10.99 11.29 -4.85
N THR A 41 11.45 12.51 -4.64
CA THR A 41 12.30 13.19 -5.64
C THR A 41 13.60 12.42 -5.84
N PHE A 42 14.34 12.15 -4.75
CA PHE A 42 15.68 11.57 -4.84
C PHE A 42 15.69 10.06 -5.05
N ILE A 43 14.75 9.32 -4.44
CA ILE A 43 14.74 7.86 -4.49
C ILE A 43 13.89 7.33 -5.64
N VAL A 44 12.92 8.11 -6.15
CA VAL A 44 11.98 7.62 -7.15
C VAL A 44 12.02 8.42 -8.44
N CYS A 45 11.69 9.71 -8.42
CA CYS A 45 11.50 10.53 -9.62
C CYS A 45 12.80 10.68 -10.42
N LEU A 46 13.91 11.04 -9.78
CA LEU A 46 15.22 11.18 -10.44
C LEU A 46 15.72 9.83 -11.00
N PRO A 47 15.73 8.72 -10.24
CA PRO A 47 16.07 7.41 -10.80
C PRO A 47 15.14 6.97 -11.94
N THR A 48 13.84 7.22 -11.83
CA THR A 48 12.88 6.90 -12.90
C THR A 48 13.14 7.72 -14.16
N TRP A 49 13.46 9.01 -14.02
CA TRP A 49 13.82 9.86 -15.15
C TRP A 49 15.10 9.38 -15.84
N TYR A 50 16.14 9.10 -15.06
CA TYR A 50 17.45 8.69 -15.60
C TYR A 50 17.42 7.30 -16.24
N THR A 51 16.69 6.36 -15.63
CA THR A 51 16.76 4.95 -16.03
C THR A 51 15.58 4.49 -16.88
N GLY A 52 14.51 5.27 -16.97
CA GLY A 52 13.26 4.85 -17.62
C GLY A 52 12.53 3.72 -16.89
N ARG A 53 12.83 3.49 -15.60
CA ARG A 53 12.25 2.43 -14.77
C ARG A 53 11.45 2.99 -13.59
N MET A 54 10.19 2.57 -13.44
CA MET A 54 9.33 2.94 -12.30
C MET A 54 9.59 2.08 -11.05
N SER A 55 10.36 1.00 -11.17
CA SER A 55 10.61 0.04 -10.10
C SER A 55 11.17 0.63 -8.80
N PHE A 56 11.74 1.84 -8.85
CA PHE A 56 12.17 2.58 -7.67
C PHE A 56 11.03 3.00 -6.74
N VAL A 57 9.78 3.04 -7.23
CA VAL A 57 8.58 3.23 -6.40
C VAL A 57 8.50 2.19 -5.29
N ASP A 58 8.89 0.93 -5.57
CA ASP A 58 8.91 -0.13 -4.57
C ASP A 58 9.94 0.07 -3.46
N ILE A 59 10.88 1.02 -3.63
CA ILE A 59 11.77 1.47 -2.57
C ILE A 59 11.15 2.67 -1.85
N GLY A 60 10.76 3.71 -2.59
CA GLY A 60 10.26 4.96 -2.01
C GLY A 60 8.97 4.79 -1.20
N TRP A 61 8.01 3.99 -1.71
CA TRP A 61 6.73 3.79 -1.05
C TRP A 61 6.84 3.18 0.36
N PRO A 62 7.52 2.03 0.57
CA PRO A 62 7.62 1.43 1.91
C PRO A 62 8.51 2.24 2.87
N TRP A 63 9.57 2.87 2.38
CA TRP A 63 10.37 3.78 3.21
C TRP A 63 9.59 5.05 3.57
N GLY A 64 8.64 5.48 2.74
CA GLY A 64 7.70 6.52 3.08
C GLY A 64 6.74 6.11 4.20
N LEU A 65 6.34 4.84 4.30
CA LEU A 65 5.57 4.35 5.46
C LEU A 65 6.41 4.34 6.75
N THR A 66 7.68 3.92 6.67
CA THR A 66 8.60 4.03 7.81
C THR A 66 8.70 5.49 8.26
N LEU A 67 8.86 6.41 7.32
CA LEU A 67 8.95 7.84 7.59
C LEU A 67 7.67 8.36 8.28
N ILE A 68 6.47 7.96 7.84
CA ILE A 68 5.21 8.30 8.53
C ILE A 68 5.27 7.84 9.99
N GLY A 69 5.68 6.59 10.25
CA GLY A 69 5.78 6.06 11.61
C GLY A 69 6.81 6.78 12.48
N VAL A 70 7.99 7.11 11.92
CA VAL A 70 9.02 7.88 12.64
C VAL A 70 8.53 9.29 12.99
N LEU A 71 7.91 9.98 12.03
CA LEU A 71 7.38 11.32 12.27
C LEU A 71 6.23 11.30 13.28
N THR A 72 5.38 10.28 13.21
CA THR A 72 4.30 10.08 14.19
C THR A 72 4.85 9.86 15.59
N TRP A 73 5.96 9.13 15.74
CA TRP A 73 6.62 8.95 17.03
C TRP A 73 7.18 10.27 17.59
N ILE A 74 7.73 11.13 16.74
CA ILE A 74 8.40 12.37 17.14
C ILE A 74 7.40 13.49 17.46
N TYR A 75 6.34 13.60 16.65
CA TYR A 75 5.41 14.73 16.65
C TYR A 75 3.99 14.38 17.11
N GLY A 76 3.72 13.12 17.47
CA GLY A 76 2.43 12.72 18.02
C GLY A 76 2.21 13.33 19.40
N GLU A 77 1.07 14.02 19.58
CA GLU A 77 0.73 14.76 20.81
C GLU A 77 -0.28 14.04 21.72
N GLY A 78 -0.80 12.90 21.28
CA GLY A 78 -1.73 12.06 22.03
C GLY A 78 -1.05 11.22 23.10
N ASP A 79 -1.78 10.24 23.61
CA ASP A 79 -1.27 9.31 24.60
C ASP A 79 -0.04 8.54 24.08
N SER A 80 0.98 8.44 24.93
CA SER A 80 2.28 7.84 24.60
C SER A 80 2.18 6.39 24.14
N LEU A 81 1.27 5.59 24.71
CA LEU A 81 1.10 4.19 24.32
C LEU A 81 0.47 4.09 22.93
N ARG A 82 -0.54 4.90 22.63
CA ARG A 82 -1.14 4.98 21.28
C ARG A 82 -0.12 5.39 20.23
N VAL A 83 0.60 6.48 20.49
CA VAL A 83 1.64 7.00 19.61
C VAL A 83 2.68 5.90 19.35
N ALA A 84 3.11 5.19 20.39
CA ALA A 84 4.08 4.12 20.26
C ALA A 84 3.56 2.96 19.40
N ILE A 85 2.36 2.45 19.69
CA ILE A 85 1.76 1.31 18.99
C ILE A 85 1.63 1.61 17.49
N ILE A 86 1.03 2.76 17.13
CA ILE A 86 0.79 3.08 15.72
C ILE A 86 2.09 3.35 14.98
N SER A 87 3.04 4.04 15.62
CA SER A 87 4.34 4.31 15.03
C SER A 87 5.14 3.04 14.79
N ILE A 88 5.16 2.11 15.75
CA ILE A 88 5.80 0.78 15.59
C ILE A 88 5.16 0.02 14.44
N ALA A 89 3.82 0.02 14.33
CA ALA A 89 3.13 -0.67 13.25
C ALA A 89 3.57 -0.15 11.87
N TYR A 90 3.63 1.17 11.68
CA TYR A 90 4.09 1.80 10.44
C TYR A 90 5.58 1.56 10.16
N ILE A 91 6.45 1.76 11.16
CA ILE A 91 7.89 1.54 11.05
C ILE A 91 8.17 0.09 10.67
N PHE A 92 7.51 -0.86 11.33
CA PHE A 92 7.70 -2.27 11.07
C PHE A 92 7.22 -2.68 9.67
N ALA A 93 5.99 -2.31 9.30
CA ALA A 93 5.43 -2.63 7.98
C ALA A 93 6.28 -2.04 6.85
N GLY A 94 6.59 -0.75 6.94
CA GLY A 94 7.41 -0.02 5.98
C GLY A 94 8.83 -0.58 5.89
N SER A 95 9.54 -0.72 7.01
CA SER A 95 10.94 -1.11 7.00
C SER A 95 11.13 -2.54 6.50
N ARG A 96 10.23 -3.46 6.86
CA ARG A 96 10.29 -4.84 6.37
C ARG A 96 10.22 -4.88 4.83
N MET A 97 9.27 -4.15 4.24
CA MET A 97 9.12 -4.08 2.79
C MET A 97 10.28 -3.32 2.14
N GLY A 98 10.70 -2.20 2.73
CA GLY A 98 11.80 -1.35 2.26
C GLY A 98 13.14 -2.08 2.25
N ILE A 99 13.45 -2.87 3.28
CA ILE A 99 14.62 -3.75 3.33
C ILE A 99 14.54 -4.81 2.21
N GLY A 100 13.35 -5.38 1.98
CA GLY A 100 13.12 -6.30 0.86
C GLY A 100 13.40 -5.65 -0.50
N ALA A 101 12.94 -4.42 -0.71
CA ALA A 101 13.17 -3.66 -1.93
C ALA A 101 14.66 -3.30 -2.13
N ILE A 102 15.37 -2.92 -1.06
CA ILE A 102 16.82 -2.71 -1.10
C ILE A 102 17.56 -4.01 -1.48
N LYS A 103 17.15 -5.16 -0.94
CA LYS A 103 17.72 -6.46 -1.34
C LYS A 103 17.49 -6.75 -2.83
N LEU A 104 16.34 -6.40 -3.38
CA LEU A 104 16.07 -6.52 -4.82
C LEU A 104 16.96 -5.58 -5.65
N LEU A 105 17.20 -4.36 -5.17
CA LEU A 105 18.11 -3.41 -5.82
C LEU A 105 19.54 -3.94 -5.86
N ILE A 106 20.10 -4.32 -4.70
CA ILE A 106 21.49 -4.79 -4.58
C ILE A 106 21.74 -6.07 -5.38
N SER A 107 20.74 -6.95 -5.47
CA SER A 107 20.84 -8.19 -6.24
C SER A 107 20.61 -8.03 -7.75
N GLY A 108 20.51 -6.79 -8.25
CA GLY A 108 20.33 -6.49 -9.68
C GLY A 108 18.94 -6.84 -10.22
N HIS A 109 17.97 -7.20 -9.37
CA HIS A 109 16.61 -7.49 -9.84
C HIS A 109 15.90 -6.24 -10.36
N LEU A 110 16.30 -5.05 -9.89
CA LEU A 110 15.78 -3.76 -10.37
C LEU A 110 16.56 -3.20 -11.57
N ASP A 111 17.55 -3.94 -12.09
CA ASP A 111 18.22 -3.57 -13.33
C ASP A 111 17.28 -3.69 -14.54
N LYS A 112 16.16 -4.39 -14.37
CA LYS A 112 15.06 -4.46 -15.32
C LYS A 112 13.79 -3.95 -14.66
N GLU A 113 12.88 -3.44 -15.49
CA GLU A 113 11.57 -3.01 -14.99
C GLU A 113 10.77 -4.21 -14.47
N LEU A 114 10.13 -4.04 -13.31
CA LEU A 114 9.28 -5.05 -12.72
C LEU A 114 8.01 -5.26 -13.57
N PRO A 115 7.49 -6.50 -13.67
CA PRO A 115 6.41 -6.84 -14.60
C PRO A 115 5.16 -5.95 -14.47
N ARG A 116 4.79 -5.53 -13.26
CA ARG A 116 3.61 -4.66 -13.05
C ARG A 116 3.73 -3.30 -13.73
N TYR A 117 4.93 -2.72 -13.80
CA TYR A 117 5.15 -1.43 -14.46
C TYR A 117 5.23 -1.58 -15.98
N GLU A 118 5.76 -2.72 -16.47
CA GLU A 118 5.66 -3.08 -17.89
C GLU A 118 4.20 -3.28 -18.33
N PHE A 119 3.37 -3.90 -17.49
CA PHE A 119 1.93 -3.98 -17.73
C PHE A 119 1.27 -2.61 -17.75
N GLN A 120 1.68 -1.72 -16.85
CA GLN A 120 1.15 -0.35 -16.79
C GLN A 120 1.49 0.45 -18.06
N LYS A 121 2.72 0.34 -18.58
CA LYS A 121 3.11 0.90 -19.89
C LYS A 121 2.21 0.41 -21.02
N LYS A 122 1.85 -0.89 -21.03
CA LYS A 122 0.90 -1.43 -22.01
C LYS A 122 -0.50 -0.82 -21.88
N ARG A 123 -0.99 -0.56 -20.66
CA ARG A 123 -2.29 0.10 -20.45
C ARG A 123 -2.29 1.51 -20.99
N TRP A 124 -1.23 2.27 -20.78
CA TRP A 124 -1.09 3.63 -21.30
C TRP A 124 -1.14 3.68 -22.82
N LEU A 125 -0.42 2.77 -23.50
CA LEU A 125 -0.44 2.69 -24.95
C LEU A 125 -1.85 2.37 -25.48
N LYS A 126 -2.60 1.47 -24.82
CA LYS A 126 -3.98 1.14 -25.20
C LYS A 126 -4.94 2.32 -25.12
N VAL A 127 -4.72 3.26 -24.19
CA VAL A 127 -5.55 4.46 -24.03
C VAL A 127 -4.95 5.69 -24.72
N GLY A 128 -3.98 5.49 -25.63
CA GLY A 128 -3.42 6.55 -26.46
C GLY A 128 -2.52 7.54 -25.73
N LYS A 129 -1.96 7.20 -24.55
CA LYS A 129 -0.96 8.07 -23.91
C LYS A 129 0.36 8.02 -24.68
N THR A 130 0.70 9.13 -25.33
CA THR A 130 1.89 9.24 -26.21
C THR A 130 3.17 9.63 -25.46
N ASN A 131 3.10 10.62 -24.57
CA ASN A 131 4.25 11.02 -23.74
C ASN A 131 4.42 10.09 -22.53
N ILE A 132 5.18 9.00 -22.70
CA ILE A 132 5.39 7.97 -21.66
C ILE A 132 6.23 8.50 -20.49
N ALA A 133 7.28 9.27 -20.76
CA ALA A 133 8.16 9.80 -19.71
C ALA A 133 7.41 10.67 -18.70
N LEU A 134 6.58 11.61 -19.18
CA LEU A 134 5.73 12.41 -18.30
C LEU A 134 4.69 11.55 -17.57
N THR A 135 4.13 10.53 -18.23
CA THR A 135 3.16 9.63 -17.58
C THR A 135 3.80 8.85 -16.44
N MET A 136 5.05 8.39 -16.61
CA MET A 136 5.81 7.75 -15.55
C MET A 136 6.00 8.70 -14.36
N GLN A 137 6.44 9.94 -14.60
CA GLN A 137 6.65 10.92 -13.53
C GLN A 137 5.36 11.21 -12.74
N VAL A 138 4.24 11.37 -13.44
CA VAL A 138 2.92 11.56 -12.82
C VAL A 138 2.50 10.35 -11.97
N GLU A 139 2.72 9.13 -12.44
CA GLU A 139 2.31 7.94 -11.69
C GLU A 139 3.24 7.60 -10.52
N VAL A 140 4.55 7.91 -10.62
CA VAL A 140 5.45 7.73 -9.47
C VAL A 140 5.24 8.78 -8.39
N ILE A 141 4.95 10.05 -8.75
CA ILE A 141 4.67 11.09 -7.73
C ILE A 141 3.32 10.86 -7.05
N LEU A 142 2.34 10.26 -7.74
CA LEU A 142 1.05 9.87 -7.16
C LEU A 142 1.24 8.96 -5.94
N GLN A 143 2.21 8.05 -5.98
CA GLN A 143 2.52 7.15 -4.86
C GLN A 143 3.12 7.90 -3.66
N GLY A 144 3.92 8.94 -3.91
CA GLY A 144 4.42 9.82 -2.86
C GLY A 144 3.32 10.68 -2.25
N LEU A 145 2.41 11.18 -3.08
CA LEU A 145 1.22 11.90 -2.62
C LEU A 145 0.28 10.98 -1.83
N ALA A 146 0.21 9.69 -2.14
CA ALA A 146 -0.53 8.72 -1.32
C ALA A 146 0.03 8.61 0.10
N ASN A 147 1.36 8.58 0.25
CA ASN A 147 2.04 8.63 1.54
C ASN A 147 1.90 9.97 2.27
N ALA A 148 1.88 11.09 1.52
CA ALA A 148 1.65 12.41 2.09
C ALA A 148 0.20 12.64 2.55
N SER A 149 -0.74 11.87 2.00
CA SER A 149 -2.20 12.00 2.23
C SER A 149 -2.78 10.78 2.92
N PHE A 150 -3.64 10.01 2.23
CA PHE A 150 -4.51 8.99 2.80
C PHE A 150 -3.76 7.92 3.61
N LEU A 151 -2.56 7.53 3.20
CA LEU A 151 -1.80 6.50 3.92
C LEU A 151 -1.24 7.02 5.25
N ALA A 152 -1.20 8.34 5.49
CA ALA A 152 -0.82 8.92 6.77
C ALA A 152 -2.01 9.11 7.74
N PHE A 153 -3.25 9.10 7.24
CA PHE A 153 -4.45 9.41 8.04
C PHE A 153 -4.54 8.58 9.33
N PRO A 154 -4.40 7.24 9.32
CA PRO A 154 -4.54 6.47 10.55
C PRO A 154 -3.49 6.83 11.59
N ALA A 155 -2.23 7.03 11.16
CA ALA A 155 -1.15 7.42 12.06
C ALA A 155 -1.44 8.78 12.72
N PHE A 156 -1.90 9.74 11.92
CA PHE A 156 -2.14 11.11 12.38
C PHE A 156 -3.37 11.18 13.29
N ILE A 157 -4.46 10.50 12.91
CA ILE A 157 -5.69 10.45 13.70
C ILE A 157 -5.44 9.74 15.02
N ILE A 158 -4.78 8.58 15.03
CA ILE A 158 -4.55 7.81 16.27
C ILE A 158 -3.61 8.58 17.23
N SER A 159 -2.56 9.20 16.70
CA SER A 159 -1.54 9.89 17.48
C SER A 159 -1.96 11.24 18.07
N THR A 160 -3.19 11.70 17.82
CA THR A 160 -3.73 12.94 18.42
C THR A 160 -4.68 12.67 19.59
N ASN A 161 -4.99 11.41 19.89
CA ASN A 161 -5.94 11.07 20.95
C ASN A 161 -5.24 11.01 22.32
N PRO A 162 -5.56 11.91 23.27
CA PRO A 162 -4.90 11.97 24.57
C PRO A 162 -5.55 11.07 25.63
N SER A 163 -6.60 10.32 25.29
CA SER A 163 -7.24 9.39 26.23
C SER A 163 -6.23 8.38 26.75
N GLU A 164 -6.33 7.91 27.99
CA GLU A 164 -5.54 6.77 28.48
C GLU A 164 -6.27 5.44 28.23
N GLU A 165 -7.60 5.46 28.16
CA GLU A 165 -8.43 4.28 27.98
C GLU A 165 -8.35 3.73 26.56
N ILE A 166 -7.89 2.49 26.36
CA ILE A 166 -7.87 1.84 25.04
C ILE A 166 -9.26 1.30 24.67
N SER A 167 -9.79 1.72 23.53
CA SER A 167 -11.09 1.29 23.03
C SER A 167 -11.07 -0.15 22.49
N ILE A 168 -12.24 -0.81 22.53
CA ILE A 168 -12.45 -2.11 21.89
C ILE A 168 -12.12 -2.09 20.38
N PHE A 169 -12.36 -0.98 19.69
CA PHE A 169 -12.02 -0.84 18.27
C PHE A 169 -10.50 -0.81 18.05
N GLU A 170 -9.74 -0.20 18.95
CA GLU A 170 -8.26 -0.21 18.90
C GLU A 170 -7.74 -1.63 19.13
N MET A 171 -8.27 -2.36 20.12
CA MET A 171 -7.90 -3.75 20.37
C MET A 171 -8.23 -4.66 19.16
N ILE A 172 -9.42 -4.54 18.58
CA ILE A 172 -9.82 -5.29 17.38
C ILE A 172 -8.92 -4.91 16.21
N GLY A 173 -8.67 -3.61 15.99
CA GLY A 173 -7.80 -3.13 14.92
C GLY A 173 -6.40 -3.72 15.03
N ILE A 174 -5.76 -3.65 16.20
CA ILE A 174 -4.42 -4.24 16.39
C ILE A 174 -4.43 -5.76 16.22
N ALA A 175 -5.44 -6.46 16.73
CA ALA A 175 -5.57 -7.91 16.54
C ALA A 175 -5.70 -8.29 15.06
N VAL A 176 -6.56 -7.60 14.30
CA VAL A 176 -6.72 -7.82 12.86
C VAL A 176 -5.43 -7.48 12.12
N TRP A 177 -4.73 -6.42 12.51
CA TRP A 177 -3.46 -6.03 11.91
C TRP A 177 -2.40 -7.13 12.07
N ILE A 178 -2.24 -7.68 13.27
CA ILE A 178 -1.29 -8.77 13.57
C ILE A 178 -1.66 -10.03 12.78
N ILE A 179 -2.93 -10.44 12.81
CA ILE A 179 -3.41 -11.64 12.09
C ILE A 179 -3.18 -11.48 10.58
N SER A 180 -3.49 -10.31 10.03
CA SER A 180 -3.32 -10.02 8.61
C SER A 180 -1.84 -10.05 8.23
N PHE A 181 -0.97 -9.46 9.03
CA PHE A 181 0.47 -9.51 8.80
C PHE A 181 1.02 -10.95 8.82
N ILE A 182 0.58 -11.77 9.78
CA ILE A 182 0.94 -13.19 9.85
C ILE A 182 0.45 -13.91 8.59
N MET A 183 -0.81 -13.68 8.17
CA MET A 183 -1.39 -14.28 6.98
C MET A 183 -0.60 -13.92 5.71
N GLU A 184 -0.20 -12.66 5.55
CA GLU A 184 0.64 -12.19 4.44
C GLU A 184 1.98 -12.94 4.42
N SER A 185 2.67 -12.96 5.58
CA SER A 185 3.97 -13.61 5.73
C SER A 185 3.90 -15.12 5.44
N VAL A 186 2.86 -15.80 5.94
CA VAL A 186 2.62 -17.22 5.69
C VAL A 186 2.35 -17.47 4.20
N ALA A 187 1.53 -16.65 3.56
CA ALA A 187 1.25 -16.77 2.13
C ALA A 187 2.53 -16.63 1.28
N ASP A 188 3.36 -15.64 1.57
CA ASP A 188 4.62 -15.43 0.84
C ASP A 188 5.61 -16.58 1.06
N VAL A 189 5.77 -17.05 2.30
CA VAL A 189 6.63 -18.20 2.62
C VAL A 189 6.15 -19.48 1.93
N GLN A 190 4.83 -19.74 1.92
CA GLN A 190 4.24 -20.88 1.21
C GLN A 190 4.59 -20.83 -0.29
N LYS A 191 4.41 -19.67 -0.93
CA LYS A 191 4.71 -19.50 -2.36
C LYS A 191 6.19 -19.66 -2.67
N LEU A 192 7.06 -19.03 -1.89
CA LEU A 192 8.51 -19.10 -2.09
C LEU A 192 9.03 -20.53 -1.89
N THR A 193 8.57 -21.20 -0.83
CA THR A 193 8.97 -22.58 -0.52
C THR A 193 8.51 -23.53 -1.62
N TYR A 194 7.25 -23.42 -2.05
CA TYR A 194 6.69 -24.21 -3.15
C TYR A 194 7.50 -24.02 -4.45
N LEU A 195 7.74 -22.77 -4.86
CA LEU A 195 8.45 -22.50 -6.11
C LEU A 195 9.91 -22.97 -6.07
N ARG A 196 10.58 -22.88 -4.91
CA ARG A 196 11.94 -23.43 -4.73
C ARG A 196 11.94 -24.95 -4.85
N ALA A 197 10.96 -25.63 -4.24
CA ALA A 197 10.83 -27.08 -4.32
C ALA A 197 10.59 -27.55 -5.77
N MET A 198 9.64 -26.92 -6.49
CA MET A 198 9.35 -27.28 -7.89
C MET A 198 10.55 -26.99 -8.81
N LYS A 199 11.27 -25.89 -8.57
CA LYS A 199 12.51 -25.62 -9.32
C LYS A 199 13.57 -26.70 -9.09
N LYS A 200 13.72 -27.20 -7.85
CA LYS A 200 14.67 -28.27 -7.50
C LYS A 200 14.30 -29.61 -8.13
N SER A 201 13.00 -29.91 -8.27
CA SER A 201 12.52 -31.15 -8.92
C SER A 201 12.51 -31.09 -10.46
N GLY A 202 12.95 -29.98 -11.06
CA GLY A 202 12.89 -29.78 -12.52
C GLY A 202 11.53 -29.36 -13.06
N ALA A 203 10.48 -29.33 -12.22
CA ALA A 203 9.15 -28.88 -12.59
C ALA A 203 9.09 -27.33 -12.67
N ARG A 204 9.36 -26.78 -13.86
CA ARG A 204 9.29 -25.34 -14.11
C ARG A 204 7.85 -24.89 -14.30
N ASN A 205 7.59 -23.59 -14.08
CA ASN A 205 6.32 -22.94 -14.41
C ASN A 205 5.07 -23.48 -13.69
N MET A 206 5.24 -24.04 -12.50
CA MET A 206 4.15 -24.60 -11.71
C MET A 206 3.32 -23.52 -10.99
N VAL A 207 2.03 -23.80 -10.83
CA VAL A 207 1.08 -22.95 -10.09
C VAL A 207 1.13 -23.31 -8.61
N CYS A 208 1.33 -22.31 -7.74
CA CYS A 208 1.23 -22.52 -6.30
C CYS A 208 -0.25 -22.59 -5.92
N ASN A 209 -0.72 -23.78 -5.54
CA ASN A 209 -2.10 -24.04 -5.12
C ASN A 209 -2.10 -24.84 -3.81
N ILE A 210 -1.33 -24.37 -2.82
CA ILE A 210 -1.21 -25.01 -1.50
C ILE A 210 -1.52 -24.00 -0.38
N GLY A 211 -1.94 -24.49 0.78
CA GLY A 211 -2.18 -23.66 1.95
C GLY A 211 -3.20 -22.55 1.66
N LEU A 212 -2.84 -21.30 1.95
CA LEU A 212 -3.70 -20.14 1.73
C LEU A 212 -3.98 -19.92 0.22
N TRP A 213 -3.07 -20.34 -0.66
CA TRP A 213 -3.24 -20.23 -2.10
C TRP A 213 -4.33 -21.17 -2.64
N LYS A 214 -4.85 -22.11 -1.84
CA LYS A 214 -6.02 -22.91 -2.24
C LYS A 214 -7.32 -22.09 -2.21
N TYR A 215 -7.40 -21.11 -1.31
CA TYR A 215 -8.63 -20.37 -1.02
C TYR A 215 -8.68 -19.00 -1.72
N SER A 216 -7.53 -18.45 -2.08
CA SER A 216 -7.40 -17.24 -2.88
C SER A 216 -6.18 -17.36 -3.79
N ARG A 217 -6.22 -16.77 -4.99
CA ARG A 217 -5.07 -16.67 -5.88
C ARG A 217 -4.11 -15.57 -5.48
N HIS A 218 -4.53 -14.69 -4.58
CA HIS A 218 -3.73 -13.59 -4.03
C HIS A 218 -3.99 -13.39 -2.52
N PRO A 219 -3.75 -14.42 -1.67
CA PRO A 219 -4.03 -14.34 -0.24
C PRO A 219 -3.15 -13.30 0.46
N ASN A 220 -1.93 -13.08 -0.04
CA ASN A 220 -1.03 -12.03 0.46
C ASN A 220 -1.56 -10.62 0.18
N TYR A 221 -2.12 -10.36 -1.02
CA TYR A 221 -2.73 -9.06 -1.32
C TYR A 221 -4.01 -8.83 -0.51
N PHE A 222 -4.81 -9.86 -0.25
CA PHE A 222 -5.94 -9.75 0.66
C PHE A 222 -5.49 -9.41 2.09
N ALA A 223 -4.45 -10.09 2.57
CA ALA A 223 -3.87 -9.83 3.88
C ALA A 223 -3.33 -8.40 4.00
N GLU A 224 -2.61 -7.91 2.99
CA GLU A 224 -2.15 -6.52 2.93
C GLU A 224 -3.32 -5.52 2.94
N TRP A 225 -4.41 -5.80 2.22
CA TRP A 225 -5.62 -4.98 2.31
C TRP A 225 -6.23 -4.99 3.72
N MET A 226 -6.24 -6.13 4.39
CA MET A 226 -6.74 -6.25 5.76
C MET A 226 -5.87 -5.52 6.78
N VAL A 227 -4.54 -5.41 6.57
CA VAL A 227 -3.64 -4.56 7.36
C VAL A 227 -4.14 -3.10 7.37
N TRP A 228 -4.53 -2.56 6.21
CA TRP A 228 -5.05 -1.19 6.13
C TRP A 228 -6.46 -1.04 6.71
N ASN A 229 -7.34 -2.01 6.52
CA ASN A 229 -8.66 -1.99 7.16
C ASN A 229 -8.54 -2.06 8.69
N ALA A 230 -7.55 -2.78 9.21
CA ALA A 230 -7.25 -2.85 10.62
C ALA A 230 -6.89 -1.47 11.20
N LEU A 231 -6.07 -0.69 10.47
CA LEU A 231 -5.73 0.69 10.85
C LEU A 231 -6.93 1.64 10.77
N VAL A 232 -7.81 1.46 9.78
CA VAL A 232 -9.08 2.18 9.69
C VAL A 232 -9.95 1.91 10.93
N ILE A 233 -10.10 0.64 11.32
CA ILE A 233 -10.86 0.24 12.51
C ILE A 233 -10.24 0.83 13.79
N ALA A 234 -8.92 0.72 13.95
CA ALA A 234 -8.21 1.28 15.11
C ALA A 234 -8.33 2.81 15.21
N SER A 235 -8.53 3.49 14.09
CA SER A 235 -8.65 4.96 14.06
C SER A 235 -10.02 5.47 14.49
N ILE A 236 -11.06 4.61 14.54
CA ILE A 236 -12.45 5.04 14.82
C ILE A 236 -12.58 5.83 16.13
N PRO A 237 -12.05 5.38 17.28
CA PRO A 237 -12.22 6.10 18.55
C PRO A 237 -11.54 7.46 18.53
N SER A 238 -10.33 7.52 17.96
CA SER A 238 -9.58 8.77 17.83
C SER A 238 -10.22 9.73 16.84
N TRP A 239 -10.79 9.24 15.74
CA TRP A 239 -11.58 10.05 14.82
C TRP A 239 -12.80 10.65 15.52
N LEU A 240 -13.60 9.83 16.23
CA LEU A 240 -14.76 10.31 16.98
C LEU A 240 -14.40 11.37 18.03
N LYS A 241 -13.22 11.24 18.65
CA LYS A 241 -12.72 12.20 19.65
C LYS A 241 -12.41 13.58 19.05
N LEU A 242 -12.18 13.68 17.74
CA LEU A 242 -11.95 14.96 17.04
C LEU A 242 -13.23 15.77 16.80
N TYR A 243 -14.42 15.17 16.99
CA TYR A 243 -15.69 15.85 16.73
C TYR A 243 -15.82 17.21 17.45
N PRO A 244 -15.47 17.37 18.74
CA PRO A 244 -15.60 18.65 19.43
C PRO A 244 -14.57 19.71 19.00
N SER A 245 -13.48 19.30 18.35
CA SER A 245 -12.37 20.18 17.98
C SER A 245 -12.34 20.52 16.48
N MET A 246 -13.32 20.05 15.71
CA MET A 246 -13.42 20.25 14.26
C MET A 246 -14.81 20.73 13.86
N SER A 247 -14.90 21.44 12.74
CA SER A 247 -16.20 21.69 12.11
C SER A 247 -16.82 20.38 11.60
N GLU A 248 -18.15 20.32 11.52
CA GLU A 248 -18.86 19.12 11.05
C GLU A 248 -18.40 18.68 9.65
N THR A 249 -18.14 19.65 8.75
CA THR A 249 -17.64 19.37 7.41
C THR A 249 -16.24 18.77 7.45
N MET A 250 -15.33 19.32 8.27
CA MET A 250 -13.97 18.78 8.41
C MET A 250 -14.00 17.36 8.97
N PHE A 251 -14.77 17.15 10.03
CA PHE A 251 -14.94 15.85 10.66
C PHE A 251 -15.44 14.78 9.67
N ALA A 252 -16.45 15.12 8.87
CA ALA A 252 -16.99 14.24 7.83
C ALA A 252 -15.97 13.95 6.72
N LEU A 253 -15.21 14.95 6.27
CA LEU A 253 -14.19 14.79 5.23
C LEU A 253 -13.01 13.93 5.72
N VAL A 254 -12.56 14.12 6.96
CA VAL A 254 -11.51 13.28 7.58
C VAL A 254 -11.99 11.84 7.69
N GLY A 255 -13.22 11.62 8.13
CA GLY A 255 -13.85 10.29 8.18
C GLY A 255 -13.95 9.65 6.79
N MET A 256 -14.42 10.39 5.78
CA MET A 256 -14.46 9.93 4.40
C MET A 256 -13.06 9.55 3.90
N GLY A 257 -12.05 10.38 4.16
CA GLY A 257 -10.66 10.10 3.79
C GLY A 257 -10.14 8.82 4.42
N LEU A 258 -10.46 8.57 5.70
CA LEU A 258 -10.13 7.33 6.40
C LEU A 258 -10.77 6.10 5.73
N PHE A 259 -12.06 6.15 5.40
CA PHE A 259 -12.73 5.02 4.72
C PHE A 259 -12.24 4.82 3.27
N LEU A 260 -11.84 5.89 2.59
CA LEU A 260 -11.28 5.82 1.24
C LEU A 260 -9.99 5.01 1.16
N ILE A 261 -9.23 4.89 2.27
CA ILE A 261 -8.00 4.07 2.32
C ILE A 261 -8.31 2.63 1.88
N SER A 262 -9.38 2.03 2.40
CA SER A 262 -9.76 0.66 2.06
C SER A 262 -9.99 0.50 0.56
N ARG A 263 -10.67 1.47 -0.05
CA ARG A 263 -10.92 1.51 -1.49
C ARG A 263 -9.63 1.71 -2.30
N ILE A 264 -8.78 2.67 -1.90
CA ILE A 264 -7.51 2.97 -2.57
C ILE A 264 -6.61 1.74 -2.55
N MET A 265 -6.48 1.09 -1.40
CA MET A 265 -5.67 -0.11 -1.26
C MET A 265 -6.25 -1.29 -2.04
N TYR A 266 -7.57 -1.50 -2.02
CA TYR A 266 -8.21 -2.53 -2.84
C TYR A 266 -7.94 -2.31 -4.34
N VAL A 267 -8.19 -1.10 -4.84
CA VAL A 267 -7.96 -0.76 -6.26
C VAL A 267 -6.50 -0.97 -6.63
N THR A 268 -5.57 -0.62 -5.73
CA THR A 268 -4.13 -0.80 -5.93
C THR A 268 -3.75 -2.28 -6.02
N LEU A 269 -4.15 -3.06 -5.02
CA LEU A 269 -3.81 -4.47 -4.82
C LEU A 269 -4.56 -5.43 -5.76
N VAL A 270 -5.67 -4.99 -6.35
CA VAL A 270 -6.40 -5.80 -7.33
C VAL A 270 -6.10 -5.36 -8.76
N THR A 271 -6.21 -4.05 -9.03
CA THR A 271 -6.31 -3.57 -10.43
C THR A 271 -5.08 -2.84 -10.94
N TYR A 272 -4.35 -2.13 -10.08
CA TYR A 272 -3.30 -1.21 -10.51
C TYR A 272 -1.94 -1.90 -10.56
N THR A 273 -1.43 -2.33 -9.40
CA THR A 273 -0.11 -2.98 -9.28
C THR A 273 -0.17 -4.44 -8.85
N GLY A 274 -1.32 -4.89 -8.32
CA GLY A 274 -1.45 -6.22 -7.73
C GLY A 274 -1.99 -7.31 -8.65
N ALA A 275 -3.17 -7.86 -8.35
CA ALA A 275 -3.66 -9.13 -8.91
C ALA A 275 -3.71 -9.13 -10.45
N ILE A 276 -4.44 -8.22 -11.09
CA ILE A 276 -4.64 -8.20 -12.55
C ILE A 276 -3.29 -8.18 -13.33
N PRO A 277 -2.35 -7.26 -13.04
CA PRO A 277 -1.02 -7.30 -13.67
C PRO A 277 -0.28 -8.62 -13.42
N SER A 278 -0.38 -9.19 -12.22
CA SER A 278 0.30 -10.44 -11.84
C SER A 278 -0.27 -11.66 -12.57
N GLU A 279 -1.60 -11.76 -12.67
CA GLU A 279 -2.29 -12.85 -13.39
C GLU A 279 -2.02 -12.78 -14.90
N TYR A 280 -1.92 -11.58 -15.48
CA TYR A 280 -1.59 -11.41 -16.90
C TYR A 280 -0.29 -12.11 -17.30
N TYR A 281 0.77 -12.00 -16.50
CA TYR A 281 2.02 -12.71 -16.75
C TYR A 281 1.99 -14.17 -16.28
N SER A 282 1.18 -14.50 -15.26
CA SER A 282 1.05 -15.88 -14.80
C SER A 282 0.40 -16.76 -15.87
N LEU A 283 -0.62 -16.26 -16.59
CA LEU A 283 -1.25 -16.94 -17.71
C LEU A 283 -0.29 -17.23 -18.87
N GLN A 284 0.67 -16.34 -19.14
CA GLN A 284 1.66 -16.54 -20.19
C GLN A 284 2.74 -17.55 -19.80
N LYS A 285 3.08 -17.60 -18.51
CA LYS A 285 4.19 -18.42 -18.02
C LYS A 285 3.76 -19.82 -17.60
N ARG A 286 2.52 -19.99 -17.14
CA ARG A 286 2.06 -21.20 -16.43
C ARG A 286 0.81 -21.78 -17.14
N PRO A 287 0.95 -22.88 -17.88
CA PRO A 287 -0.17 -23.48 -18.63
C PRO A 287 -1.40 -23.79 -17.77
N ALA A 288 -1.20 -24.35 -16.57
CA ALA A 288 -2.28 -24.73 -15.65
C ALA A 288 -2.93 -23.53 -14.91
N TYR A 289 -2.50 -22.29 -15.16
CA TYR A 289 -3.04 -21.14 -14.43
C TYR A 289 -4.48 -20.80 -14.82
N LYS A 290 -4.89 -21.14 -16.05
CA LYS A 290 -6.27 -20.94 -16.51
C LYS A 290 -7.26 -21.78 -15.69
N ASP A 291 -6.93 -23.04 -15.43
CA ASP A 291 -7.77 -23.94 -14.63
C ASP A 291 -7.82 -23.48 -13.16
N TYR A 292 -6.70 -22.95 -12.65
CA TYR A 292 -6.65 -22.35 -11.32
C TYR A 292 -7.53 -21.08 -11.20
N GLN A 293 -7.66 -20.29 -12.27
CA GLN A 293 -8.57 -19.14 -12.29
C GLN A 293 -10.05 -19.54 -12.23
N GLN A 294 -10.40 -20.72 -12.75
CA GLN A 294 -11.76 -21.25 -12.71
C GLN A 294 -12.14 -21.77 -11.33
N THR A 295 -11.20 -22.41 -10.64
CA THR A 295 -11.45 -23.17 -9.40
C THR A 295 -11.16 -22.39 -8.11
N THR A 296 -10.35 -21.34 -8.14
CA THR A 296 -9.96 -20.60 -6.93
C THR A 296 -10.34 -19.12 -7.03
N ASN A 297 -10.83 -18.50 -5.96
CA ASN A 297 -11.18 -17.07 -5.95
C ASN A 297 -9.96 -16.16 -6.16
N MET A 298 -10.11 -15.03 -6.86
CA MET A 298 -8.97 -14.13 -7.14
C MET A 298 -8.39 -13.48 -5.88
N PHE A 299 -9.24 -12.87 -5.07
CA PHE A 299 -8.82 -11.96 -4.00
C PHE A 299 -9.39 -12.37 -2.65
N PHE A 300 -10.72 -12.33 -2.49
CA PHE A 300 -11.39 -12.76 -1.27
C PHE A 300 -11.23 -14.27 -1.05
N PRO A 301 -10.62 -14.72 0.07
CA PRO A 301 -10.52 -16.13 0.40
C PRO A 301 -11.90 -16.78 0.48
N GLY A 302 -12.06 -17.94 -0.12
CA GLY A 302 -13.29 -18.71 -0.05
C GLY A 302 -13.11 -20.15 -0.52
N PRO A 303 -14.18 -20.97 -0.49
CA PRO A 303 -14.11 -22.35 -0.94
C PRO A 303 -13.70 -22.43 -2.40
N THR A 304 -12.99 -23.51 -2.75
CA THR A 304 -12.70 -23.84 -4.15
C THR A 304 -14.00 -24.16 -4.88
N LYS A 305 -14.15 -23.64 -6.09
CA LYS A 305 -15.28 -23.91 -6.96
C LYS A 305 -15.09 -25.28 -7.61
N GLU A 306 -16.15 -26.07 -7.63
CA GLU A 306 -16.19 -27.30 -8.40
C GLU A 306 -16.40 -26.94 -9.88
N ASN A 307 -15.70 -27.66 -10.76
CA ASN A 307 -15.82 -27.53 -12.22
C ASN A 307 -17.01 -28.34 -12.72
#